data_AF-A0A7L6N6Z1-F1
#
_entry.id   AF-A0A7L6N6Z1-F1
#
_cell.length_a   1.000
_cell.length_b   1.000
_cell.length_c   1.000
_cell.angle_alpha   90.00
_cell.angle_beta   90.00
_cell.angle_gamma   90.00
#
_symmetry.space_group_name_H-M   'P 1'
#
loop_
_entity.id
_entity.type
_entity.pdbx_description
1 polymer ?
#
loop_
_entity_poly.entity_id
_entity_poly.type
_entity_poly.pdbx_seq_one_letter_code
_entity_poly.pdbx_strand_id
1 'polypeptide(L)'
;MRKKLLFFISILFLLFSLLACSTMNQVEKDFNKYGYEVKIINDDYNDDFNATEALENIYGVYDSKDLLVARLYEFSSSGALDKFIEDAGGEFPGTLRNKELLMFSEVGDYAVLTLIFFGHDPNEFLNR
;
A
#
# COMPACT_ATOMS: atom_id res chain seq x y z
N MET A 1 -27.91 22.99 -28.51
CA MET A 1 -27.37 21.65 -28.19
C MET A 1 -26.02 21.68 -27.44
N ARG A 2 -25.18 22.72 -27.56
CA ARG A 2 -23.85 22.81 -26.90
C ARG A 2 -23.84 22.79 -25.35
N LYS A 3 -24.87 23.35 -24.68
CA LYS A 3 -24.92 23.42 -23.20
C LYS A 3 -25.14 22.06 -22.51
N LYS A 4 -25.83 21.12 -23.18
CA LYS A 4 -26.06 19.77 -22.63
C LYS A 4 -24.77 18.96 -22.64
N LEU A 5 -23.91 19.13 -23.66
CA LEU A 5 -22.64 18.40 -23.80
C LEU A 5 -21.64 18.73 -22.68
N LEU A 6 -21.54 20.00 -22.30
CA LEU A 6 -20.66 20.44 -21.20
C LEU A 6 -21.06 19.80 -19.86
N PHE A 7 -22.36 19.71 -19.59
CA PHE A 7 -22.89 19.10 -18.37
C PHE A 7 -22.55 17.60 -18.27
N PHE A 8 -22.60 16.86 -19.39
CA PHE A 8 -22.22 15.45 -19.43
C PHE A 8 -20.72 15.24 -19.20
N ILE A 9 -19.86 16.12 -19.74
CA ILE A 9 -18.41 16.05 -19.53
C ILE A 9 -18.07 16.33 -18.05
N SER A 10 -18.76 17.29 -17.41
CA SER A 10 -18.56 17.60 -16.00
C SER A 10 -18.93 16.42 -15.08
N ILE A 11 -20.01 15.70 -15.37
CA ILE A 11 -20.42 14.50 -14.61
C ILE A 11 -19.45 13.35 -14.83
N LEU A 12 -18.96 13.17 -16.07
CA LEU A 12 -17.97 12.14 -16.38
C LEU A 12 -16.66 12.39 -15.64
N PHE A 13 -16.20 13.65 -15.57
CA PHE A 13 -15.03 14.03 -14.78
C PHE A 13 -15.23 13.81 -13.28
N LEU A 14 -16.42 14.12 -12.75
CA LEU A 14 -16.77 13.90 -11.35
C LEU A 14 -16.80 12.41 -10.98
N LEU A 15 -17.28 11.56 -11.89
CA LEU A 15 -17.30 10.11 -11.73
C LEU A 15 -15.88 9.51 -11.82
N PHE A 16 -15.01 10.03 -12.68
CA PHE A 16 -13.59 9.64 -12.71
C PHE A 16 -12.86 10.04 -11.42
N SER A 17 -13.17 11.21 -10.84
CA SER A 17 -12.58 11.61 -9.56
C SER A 17 -13.06 10.78 -8.37
N LEU A 18 -14.27 10.18 -8.44
CA LEU A 18 -14.82 9.31 -7.40
C LEU A 18 -14.32 7.85 -7.50
N LEU A 19 -13.88 7.42 -8.68
CA LEU A 19 -13.23 6.13 -8.91
C LEU A 19 -11.76 6.11 -8.49
N ALA A 20 -11.17 7.27 -8.23
CA ALA A 20 -9.86 7.40 -7.60
C ALA A 20 -9.97 7.24 -6.08
N CYS A 21 -10.52 6.10 -5.62
CA CYS A 21 -10.19 5.65 -4.28
C CYS A 21 -8.70 5.32 -4.33
N SER A 22 -7.85 6.13 -3.68
CA SER A 22 -6.39 5.95 -3.74
C SER A 22 -6.05 4.50 -3.41
N THR A 23 -5.03 3.96 -4.08
CA THR A 23 -4.62 2.56 -3.92
C THR A 23 -4.36 2.22 -2.45
N MET A 24 -3.83 3.17 -1.68
CA MET A 24 -3.63 3.05 -0.24
C MET A 24 -4.93 2.96 0.58
N ASN A 25 -5.98 3.72 0.22
CA ASN A 25 -7.29 3.62 0.89
C ASN A 25 -7.89 2.20 0.78
N GLN A 26 -7.63 1.50 -0.34
CA GLN A 26 -8.08 0.11 -0.47
C GLN A 26 -7.24 -0.81 0.41
N VAL A 27 -5.92 -0.62 0.45
CA VAL A 27 -5.01 -1.41 1.30
C VAL A 27 -5.37 -1.25 2.77
N GLU A 28 -5.59 -0.01 3.23
CA GLU A 28 -6.03 0.26 4.60
C GLU A 28 -7.34 -0.46 4.94
N LYS A 29 -8.34 -0.43 4.05
CA LYS A 29 -9.61 -1.14 4.26
C LYS A 29 -9.42 -2.66 4.37
N ASP A 30 -8.53 -3.23 3.56
CA ASP A 30 -8.25 -4.66 3.59
C ASP A 30 -7.65 -5.06 4.95
N PHE A 31 -6.71 -4.28 5.48
CA PHE A 31 -6.15 -4.51 6.82
C PHE A 31 -7.15 -4.33 7.94
N ASN A 32 -7.91 -3.22 7.91
CA ASN A 32 -8.92 -2.91 8.91
C ASN A 32 -9.99 -4.01 8.99
N LYS A 33 -10.34 -4.62 7.86
CA LYS A 33 -11.27 -5.75 7.79
C LYS A 33 -10.81 -6.94 8.64
N TYR A 34 -9.50 -7.16 8.74
CA TYR A 34 -8.92 -8.30 9.47
C TYR A 34 -8.38 -7.92 10.86
N GLY A 35 -8.73 -6.73 11.38
CA GLY A 35 -8.39 -6.31 12.74
C GLY A 35 -6.98 -5.74 12.88
N TYR A 36 -6.37 -5.33 11.77
CA TYR A 36 -5.10 -4.59 11.76
C TYR A 36 -5.38 -3.11 11.55
N GLU A 37 -4.57 -2.25 12.16
CA GLU A 37 -4.64 -0.80 11.99
C GLU A 37 -3.44 -0.33 11.17
N VAL A 38 -3.67 0.55 10.19
CA VAL A 38 -2.60 1.14 9.38
C VAL A 38 -2.42 2.60 9.77
N LYS A 39 -1.19 2.99 10.14
CA LYS A 39 -0.83 4.37 10.53
C LYS A 39 0.35 4.85 9.71
N ILE A 40 0.35 6.11 9.29
CA ILE A 40 1.57 6.75 8.77
C ILE A 40 2.59 6.81 9.90
N ILE A 41 3.78 6.28 9.67
CA ILE A 41 4.90 6.33 10.61
C ILE A 41 5.97 7.27 10.04
N ASN A 42 6.11 8.44 10.67
CA ASN A 42 7.08 9.46 10.30
C ASN A 42 8.35 9.42 11.15
N ASP A 43 8.51 8.37 11.98
CA ASP A 43 9.62 8.27 12.93
C ASP A 43 10.96 8.23 12.18
N ASP A 44 11.69 9.34 12.33
CA ASP A 44 13.08 9.61 11.91
C ASP A 44 13.57 8.77 10.73
N TYR A 45 13.28 9.30 9.53
CA TYR A 45 13.90 8.97 8.26
C TYR A 45 15.41 8.72 8.44
N ASN A 46 15.81 7.45 8.53
CA ASN A 46 17.20 7.05 8.61
C ASN A 46 17.87 7.46 7.28
N ASP A 47 18.84 8.38 7.34
CA ASP A 47 19.41 9.14 6.22
C ASP A 47 19.91 8.28 5.03
N ASP A 48 20.14 6.98 5.22
CA ASP A 48 20.61 6.07 4.17
C ASP A 48 19.52 5.63 3.17
N PHE A 49 18.24 5.73 3.53
CA PHE A 49 17.12 5.42 2.62
C PHE A 49 16.62 6.66 1.84
N ASN A 50 17.14 7.83 2.20
CA ASN A 50 16.59 9.15 1.86
C ASN A 50 17.12 9.73 0.53
N ALA A 51 17.95 8.99 -0.21
CA ALA A 51 18.59 9.52 -1.43
C ALA A 51 17.74 9.35 -2.70
N THR A 52 16.60 8.67 -2.64
CA THR A 52 15.72 8.46 -3.79
C THR A 52 14.46 9.29 -3.62
N GLU A 53 14.24 10.25 -4.53
CA GLU A 53 13.00 11.05 -4.73
C GLU A 53 11.73 10.20 -5.01
N ALA A 54 11.80 8.91 -4.73
CA ALA A 54 10.92 7.83 -5.14
C ALA A 54 9.92 7.42 -4.06
N LEU A 55 10.22 7.61 -2.78
CA LEU A 55 9.39 7.17 -1.66
C LEU A 55 8.50 8.33 -1.17
N GLU A 56 7.19 8.12 -1.15
CA GLU A 56 6.18 9.12 -0.77
C GLU A 56 5.79 9.00 0.71
N ASN A 57 5.40 7.81 1.16
CA ASN A 57 4.97 7.56 2.54
C ASN A 57 5.47 6.21 3.05
N ILE A 58 5.62 6.10 4.38
CA ILE A 58 5.81 4.84 5.08
C ILE A 58 4.65 4.64 6.05
N TYR A 59 4.04 3.46 6.00
CA TYR A 59 2.95 3.08 6.88
C TYR A 59 3.37 1.92 7.77
N GLY A 60 3.06 2.01 9.06
CA GLY A 60 3.11 0.91 9.99
C GLY A 60 1.77 0.20 10.05
N VAL A 61 1.80 -1.13 10.03
CA VAL A 61 0.64 -1.99 10.23
C VAL A 61 0.74 -2.55 11.64
N TYR A 62 -0.30 -2.37 12.44
CA TYR A 62 -0.34 -2.76 13.84
C TYR A 62 -1.44 -3.79 14.08
N ASP A 63 -1.18 -4.76 14.95
CA ASP A 63 -2.22 -5.68 15.40
C ASP A 63 -3.09 -5.08 16.52
N SER A 64 -4.08 -5.83 16.99
CA SER A 64 -4.98 -5.43 18.09
C SER A 64 -4.30 -5.13 19.44
N LYS A 65 -3.00 -5.41 19.59
CA LYS A 65 -2.19 -5.16 20.79
C LYS A 65 -1.20 -4.02 20.58
N ASP A 66 -1.37 -3.23 19.53
CA ASP A 66 -0.47 -2.15 19.10
C ASP A 66 0.95 -2.63 18.77
N LEU A 67 1.12 -3.91 18.39
CA LEU A 67 2.41 -4.42 17.94
C LEU A 67 2.58 -4.16 16.43
N LEU A 68 3.71 -3.55 16.04
CA LEU A 68 4.05 -3.37 14.63
C LEU A 68 4.31 -4.73 13.99
N VAL A 69 3.51 -5.08 12.98
CA VAL A 69 3.61 -6.37 12.28
C VAL A 69 4.16 -6.26 10.87
N ALA A 70 4.03 -5.10 10.23
CA ALA A 70 4.55 -4.84 8.90
C ALA A 70 4.81 -3.35 8.65
N ARG A 71 5.67 -3.07 7.66
CA ARG A 71 5.88 -1.74 7.10
C ARG A 71 5.50 -1.72 5.62
N LEU A 72 4.79 -0.68 5.19
CA LEU A 72 4.41 -0.45 3.80
C LEU A 72 5.14 0.78 3.30
N TYR A 73 5.75 0.66 2.13
CA TYR A 73 6.51 1.68 1.46
C TYR A 73 5.74 2.05 0.20
N GLU A 74 5.21 3.28 0.17
CA GLU A 74 4.49 3.83 -0.96
C GLU A 74 5.45 4.67 -1.80
N PHE A 75 5.53 4.34 -3.07
CA PHE A 75 6.39 5.01 -4.03
C PHE A 75 5.57 5.96 -4.90
N SER A 76 6.17 7.09 -5.26
CA SER A 76 5.54 8.15 -6.06
C SER A 76 5.16 7.70 -7.49
N SER A 77 5.71 6.59 -7.95
CA SER A 77 5.35 5.94 -9.21
C SER A 77 5.87 4.51 -9.28
N SER A 78 5.36 3.74 -10.24
CA SER A 78 5.88 2.39 -10.51
C SER A 78 7.34 2.36 -10.96
N GLY A 79 7.78 3.37 -11.72
CA GLY A 79 9.19 3.47 -12.12
C GLY A 79 10.11 3.74 -10.92
N ALA A 80 9.60 4.44 -9.90
CA ALA A 80 10.30 4.66 -8.64
C ALA A 80 10.50 3.34 -7.86
N LEU A 81 9.47 2.49 -7.83
CA LEU A 81 9.55 1.15 -7.24
C LEU A 81 10.49 0.22 -8.02
N ASP A 82 10.38 0.18 -9.34
CA ASP A 82 11.22 -0.66 -10.20
C ASP A 82 12.70 -0.32 -10.01
N LYS A 83 13.03 0.98 -10.01
CA LYS A 83 14.39 1.47 -9.76
C LYS A 83 14.87 1.11 -8.36
N PHE A 84 14.02 1.23 -7.35
CA PHE A 84 14.36 0.86 -5.99
C PHE A 84 14.71 -0.64 -5.87
N ILE A 85 13.95 -1.52 -6.54
CA ILE A 85 14.23 -2.97 -6.57
C ILE A 85 15.53 -3.26 -7.33
N GLU A 86 15.78 -2.56 -8.44
CA GLU A 86 17.02 -2.67 -9.22
C GLU A 86 18.25 -2.24 -8.39
N ASP A 87 18.18 -1.09 -7.73
CA ASP A 87 19.23 -0.55 -6.86
C ASP A 87 19.53 -1.48 -5.67
N ALA A 88 18.51 -2.21 -5.18
CA ALA A 88 18.67 -3.21 -4.12
C ALA A 88 19.26 -4.56 -4.61
N GLY A 89 19.64 -4.68 -5.88
CA GLY A 89 20.25 -5.89 -6.44
C GLY A 89 19.27 -7.01 -6.78
N GLY A 90 17.97 -6.70 -6.89
CA GLY A 90 16.92 -7.62 -7.35
C GLY A 90 16.49 -8.72 -6.37
N GLU A 91 17.25 -8.97 -5.30
CA GLU A 91 16.84 -9.84 -4.21
C GLU A 91 16.21 -9.01 -3.09
N PHE A 92 14.88 -8.98 -3.10
CA PHE A 92 14.13 -8.17 -2.15
C PHE A 92 13.14 -9.02 -1.36
N PRO A 93 13.22 -9.08 -0.01
CA PRO A 93 12.35 -9.93 0.81
C PRO A 93 10.92 -9.36 0.99
N GLY A 94 10.55 -8.34 0.22
CA GLY A 94 9.26 -7.66 0.33
C GLY A 94 8.18 -8.22 -0.60
N THR A 95 6.92 -8.09 -0.21
CA THR A 95 5.77 -8.42 -1.08
C THR A 95 5.34 -7.20 -1.87
N LEU A 96 5.23 -7.34 -3.20
CA LEU A 96 4.58 -6.34 -4.05
C LEU A 96 3.06 -6.43 -3.91
N ARG A 97 2.41 -5.34 -3.47
CA ARG A 97 0.93 -5.25 -3.41
C ARG A 97 0.33 -4.83 -4.74
N ASN A 98 0.96 -3.82 -5.32
CA ASN A 98 0.58 -3.19 -6.57
C ASN A 98 1.84 -2.54 -7.15
N LYS A 99 1.66 -1.72 -8.19
CA LYS A 99 2.78 -1.12 -8.90
C LYS A 99 3.56 -0.08 -8.09
N GLU A 100 3.07 0.35 -6.93
CA GLU A 100 3.59 1.50 -6.17
C GLU A 100 3.75 1.19 -4.67
N LEU A 101 3.38 -0.01 -4.19
CA LEU A 101 3.41 -0.36 -2.77
C LEU A 101 4.17 -1.66 -2.52
N LEU A 102 5.16 -1.56 -1.65
CA LEU A 102 6.02 -2.65 -1.21
C LEU A 102 5.85 -2.87 0.30
N MET A 103 5.69 -4.12 0.72
CA MET A 103 5.53 -4.48 2.13
C MET A 103 6.72 -5.27 2.65
N PHE A 104 7.09 -4.98 3.90
CA PHE A 104 8.03 -5.76 4.70
C PHE A 104 7.32 -6.29 5.93
N SER A 105 7.42 -7.60 6.16
CA SER A 105 6.92 -8.20 7.40
C SER A 105 7.95 -8.02 8.51
N GLU A 106 7.53 -7.49 9.66
CA GLU A 106 8.38 -7.42 10.86
C GLU A 106 8.30 -8.71 11.68
N VAL A 107 7.22 -9.48 11.51
CA VAL A 107 6.99 -10.75 12.20
C VAL A 107 7.24 -11.92 11.24
N GLY A 108 7.65 -13.08 11.75
CA GLY A 108 7.93 -14.28 10.96
C GLY A 108 6.73 -14.92 10.23
N ASP A 109 5.56 -14.29 10.23
CA ASP A 109 4.31 -14.84 9.66
C ASP A 109 3.90 -14.12 8.36
N TYR A 110 4.86 -14.04 7.43
CA TYR A 110 4.72 -13.39 6.13
C TYR A 110 3.53 -13.90 5.30
N ALA A 111 3.16 -15.18 5.48
CA ALA A 111 2.07 -15.81 4.74
C ALA A 111 0.71 -15.17 5.06
N VAL A 112 0.44 -14.88 6.34
CA VAL A 112 -0.82 -14.26 6.80
C VAL A 112 -1.00 -12.88 6.20
N LEU A 113 0.05 -12.05 6.25
CA LEU A 113 0.03 -10.70 5.68
C LEU A 113 -0.14 -10.74 4.15
N THR A 114 0.55 -11.67 3.48
CA THR A 114 0.42 -11.86 2.02
C THR A 114 -1.02 -12.20 1.62
N LEU A 115 -1.76 -13.00 2.41
CA LEU A 115 -3.16 -13.33 2.13
C LEU A 115 -4.08 -12.10 2.20
N ILE A 116 -3.90 -11.26 3.22
CA ILE A 116 -4.63 -9.99 3.34
C ILE A 116 -4.41 -9.12 2.09
N PHE A 117 -3.18 -9.11 1.58
CA PHE A 117 -2.80 -8.38 0.35
C PHE A 117 -3.43 -8.96 -0.90
N PHE A 118 -3.69 -10.25 -0.97
CA PHE A 118 -4.41 -10.81 -2.11
C PHE A 118 -5.92 -10.82 -1.94
N GLY A 119 -6.43 -10.19 -0.87
CA GLY A 119 -7.86 -10.14 -0.56
C GLY A 119 -8.41 -11.47 -0.07
N HIS A 120 -7.53 -12.41 0.32
CA HIS A 120 -7.92 -13.68 0.91
C HIS A 120 -8.14 -13.53 2.42
N ASP A 121 -8.99 -14.39 2.99
CA ASP A 121 -9.21 -14.44 4.43
C ASP A 121 -8.03 -15.19 5.09
N PRO A 122 -7.19 -14.54 5.91
CA PRO A 122 -6.08 -15.21 6.58
C PRO A 122 -6.56 -16.29 7.57
N ASN A 123 -7.79 -16.19 8.07
CA ASN A 123 -8.34 -17.16 9.02
C ASN A 123 -8.61 -18.54 8.38
N GLU A 124 -8.75 -18.62 7.05
CA GLU A 124 -8.84 -19.92 6.36
C GLU A 124 -7.52 -20.70 6.40
N PHE A 125 -6.40 -20.01 6.59
CA PHE A 125 -5.07 -20.61 6.68
C PHE A 125 -4.72 -21.02 8.11
N LEU A 126 -5.06 -20.17 9.10
CA LEU A 126 -4.76 -20.43 10.52
C LEU A 126 -5.55 -21.60 11.13
N ASN A 127 -6.65 -22.01 10.49
CA ASN A 127 -7.52 -23.11 10.95
C ASN A 127 -7.27 -24.45 10.22
N ARG A 128 -6.12 -24.60 9.54
CA ARG A 128 -5.69 -25.85 8.89
C ARG A 128 -4.54 -26.49 9.65
#